data_AF-A0A8J5CI62-F1
#
_entry.id   AF-A0A8J5CI62-F1
#
_cell.length_a   1.000
_cell.length_b   1.000
_cell.length_c   1.000
_cell.angle_alpha   90.00
_cell.angle_beta   90.00
_cell.angle_gamma   90.00
#
_symmetry.space_group_name_H-M   'P 1'
#
loop_
_entity.id
_entity.type
_entity.pdbx_description
1 polymer ?
#
loop_
_entity_poly.entity_id
_entity_poly.type
_entity_poly.pdbx_seq_one_letter_code
_entity_poly.pdbx_strand_id
1 'polypeptide(L)'
;MATRAASNLWLIDKAPIDESTGARLPSKEQVLLRYYHHHREMGKMASGSRKAVVEVLPFWSRAGIKTITVIHAGTKLSKLVKAYNDLKKNKNKDRPKHRMDEEIFKGDLQEIFNLAHSSSLQRADVKDEDKEFLRSQREDRGESSMAGIDLVTAKKVEKQVERGTRLKRLREREDSDIARLTEKGETQAKAEQHSSLCRRRHHRLVDPEARRKNSNSRHRSP
;
A
#
# COMPACT_ATOMS: atom_id res chain seq x y z
N MET A 1 -42.78 21.37 15.13
CA MET A 1 -42.66 19.89 15.19
C MET A 1 -41.97 19.40 13.92
N ALA A 2 -40.80 18.78 14.03
CA ALA A 2 -40.14 18.16 12.87
C ALA A 2 -40.90 16.88 12.51
N THR A 3 -41.33 16.75 11.25
CA THR A 3 -41.95 15.52 10.77
C THR A 3 -40.86 14.42 10.70
N ARG A 4 -41.22 13.16 10.98
CA ARG A 4 -40.28 12.01 10.96
C ARG A 4 -39.50 11.89 9.64
N ALA A 5 -40.06 12.40 8.54
CA ALA A 5 -39.41 12.44 7.23
C ALA A 5 -38.29 13.51 7.11
N ALA A 6 -38.23 14.49 8.02
CA ALA A 6 -37.24 15.57 8.03
C ALA A 6 -36.03 15.29 8.95
N SER A 7 -35.98 14.13 9.61
CA SER A 7 -34.85 13.73 10.45
C SER A 7 -33.54 13.65 9.65
N ASN A 8 -32.42 14.07 10.26
CA ASN A 8 -31.07 14.05 9.66
C ASN A 8 -30.70 12.70 9.04
N LEU A 9 -31.22 11.59 9.58
CA LEU A 9 -31.07 10.24 9.03
C LEU A 9 -31.43 10.17 7.53
N TRP A 10 -32.45 10.89 7.09
CA TRP A 10 -32.92 10.85 5.70
C TRP A 10 -32.18 11.80 4.76
N LEU A 11 -31.35 12.68 5.31
CA LEU A 11 -30.57 13.67 4.57
C LEU A 11 -29.16 13.18 4.23
N ILE A 12 -28.76 11.99 4.69
CA ILE A 12 -27.42 11.41 4.43
C ILE A 12 -27.12 11.36 2.93
N ASP A 13 -28.09 11.05 2.07
CA ASP A 13 -27.81 11.02 0.64
C ASP A 13 -27.50 12.40 0.06
N LYS A 14 -27.98 13.49 0.68
CA LYS A 14 -27.86 14.89 0.23
C LYS A 14 -26.84 15.72 1.02
N ALA A 15 -26.39 15.24 2.16
CA ALA A 15 -25.46 15.97 3.01
C ALA A 15 -24.08 16.15 2.33
N PRO A 16 -23.41 17.29 2.57
CA PRO A 16 -22.04 17.49 2.11
C PRO A 16 -21.10 16.48 2.78
N ILE A 17 -20.04 16.11 2.08
CA ILE A 17 -18.97 15.30 2.67
C ILE A 17 -18.22 16.19 3.65
N ASP A 18 -18.19 15.81 4.91
CA ASP A 18 -17.25 16.39 5.87
C ASP A 18 -15.87 15.75 5.65
N GLU A 19 -14.87 16.55 5.31
CA GLU A 19 -13.49 16.10 5.09
C GLU A 19 -12.74 15.86 6.40
N SER A 20 -13.26 16.35 7.53
CA SER A 20 -12.55 16.39 8.80
C SER A 20 -12.75 15.12 9.65
N THR A 21 -12.32 13.96 9.17
CA THR A 21 -12.17 12.79 10.08
C THR A 21 -11.03 13.01 11.10
N GLY A 22 -10.15 13.99 10.84
CA GLY A 22 -9.07 14.39 11.74
C GLY A 22 -8.22 13.19 12.14
N ALA A 23 -8.12 12.98 13.45
CA ALA A 23 -7.34 11.94 14.10
C ALA A 23 -8.20 10.69 14.46
N ARG A 24 -9.38 10.51 13.85
CA ARG A 24 -10.33 9.42 14.18
C ARG A 24 -10.53 8.48 13.01
N LEU A 25 -11.07 7.30 13.31
CA LEU A 25 -11.53 6.37 12.27
C LEU A 25 -12.89 6.81 11.71
N PRO A 26 -13.12 6.61 10.41
CA PRO A 26 -14.35 7.02 9.76
C PRO A 26 -15.56 6.22 10.27
N SER A 27 -16.64 6.94 10.55
CA SER A 27 -17.93 6.35 10.94
C SER A 27 -18.65 5.70 9.78
N LYS A 28 -19.61 4.81 10.08
CA LYS A 28 -20.52 4.26 9.08
C LYS A 28 -21.26 5.38 8.33
N GLU A 29 -21.65 6.45 9.02
CA GLU A 29 -22.25 7.65 8.41
C GLU A 29 -21.34 8.29 7.36
N GLN A 30 -20.10 8.63 7.73
CA GLN A 30 -19.14 9.27 6.82
C GLN A 30 -18.84 8.41 5.59
N VAL A 31 -18.72 7.09 5.74
CA VAL A 31 -18.52 6.19 4.61
C VAL A 31 -19.76 6.13 3.72
N LEU A 32 -20.95 6.17 4.30
CA LEU A 32 -22.21 6.17 3.57
C LEU A 32 -22.41 7.48 2.78
N LEU A 33 -22.08 8.64 3.36
CA LEU A 33 -22.07 9.94 2.67
C LEU A 33 -21.19 9.89 1.42
N ARG A 34 -19.95 9.41 1.59
CA ARG A 34 -18.96 9.29 0.51
C ARG A 34 -19.44 8.35 -0.60
N TYR A 35 -20.08 7.24 -0.24
CA TYR A 35 -20.73 6.35 -1.21
C TYR A 35 -21.78 7.07 -2.05
N TYR A 36 -22.69 7.82 -1.42
CA TYR A 36 -23.77 8.50 -2.15
C TYR A 36 -23.28 9.62 -3.06
N HIS A 37 -22.21 10.31 -2.67
CA HIS A 37 -21.52 11.27 -3.53
C HIS A 37 -21.01 10.60 -4.81
N HIS A 38 -20.19 9.54 -4.66
CA HIS A 38 -19.66 8.78 -5.79
C HIS A 38 -20.75 8.13 -6.64
N HIS A 39 -21.83 7.69 -6.02
CA HIS A 39 -22.98 7.11 -6.71
C HIS A 39 -23.68 8.13 -7.61
N ARG A 40 -23.79 9.39 -7.17
CA ARG A 40 -24.36 10.49 -7.98
C ARG A 40 -23.48 10.83 -9.18
N GLU A 41 -22.16 10.85 -8.99
CA GLU A 41 -21.21 11.18 -10.05
C GLU A 41 -21.06 10.06 -11.09
N MET A 42 -21.06 8.80 -10.66
CA MET A 42 -20.72 7.67 -11.55
C MET A 42 -21.90 6.83 -12.04
N GLY A 43 -23.08 6.96 -11.43
CA GLY A 43 -24.29 6.20 -11.80
C GLY A 43 -24.22 4.67 -11.62
N LYS A 44 -23.09 4.11 -11.17
CA LYS A 44 -22.87 2.66 -10.98
C LYS A 44 -22.59 2.32 -9.51
N MET A 45 -23.42 1.46 -8.93
CA MET A 45 -23.32 1.04 -7.51
C MET A 45 -21.97 0.40 -7.15
N ALA A 46 -21.50 -0.57 -7.96
CA ALA A 46 -20.26 -1.29 -7.67
C ALA A 46 -19.02 -0.40 -7.71
N SER A 47 -18.98 0.54 -8.66
CA SER A 47 -17.90 1.52 -8.79
C SER A 47 -17.91 2.51 -7.62
N GLY A 48 -19.11 2.97 -7.21
CA GLY A 48 -19.29 3.86 -6.05
C GLY A 48 -18.78 3.26 -4.75
N SER A 49 -19.16 2.00 -4.47
CA SER A 49 -18.68 1.29 -3.27
C SER A 49 -17.15 1.15 -3.26
N ARG A 50 -16.56 0.80 -4.41
CA ARG A 50 -15.11 0.64 -4.51
C ARG A 50 -14.37 1.94 -4.25
N LYS A 51 -14.80 3.06 -4.86
CA LYS A 51 -14.17 4.37 -4.64
C LYS A 51 -14.28 4.84 -3.19
N ALA A 52 -15.48 4.74 -2.60
CA ALA A 52 -15.69 5.12 -1.22
C ALA A 52 -14.80 4.33 -0.24
N VAL A 53 -14.62 3.02 -0.49
CA VAL A 53 -13.69 2.20 0.30
C VAL A 53 -12.24 2.63 0.10
N VAL A 54 -11.81 2.86 -1.15
CA VAL A 54 -10.42 3.27 -1.46
C VAL A 54 -10.05 4.58 -0.77
N GLU A 55 -10.98 5.53 -0.68
CA GLU A 55 -10.78 6.80 0.03
C GLU A 55 -10.74 6.67 1.56
N VAL A 56 -11.34 5.61 2.10
CA VAL A 56 -11.41 5.35 3.54
C VAL A 56 -10.20 4.57 4.04
N LEU A 57 -9.57 3.75 3.20
CA LEU A 57 -8.41 2.93 3.57
C LEU A 57 -7.22 3.74 4.13
N PRO A 58 -6.86 4.92 3.59
CA PRO A 58 -5.75 5.72 4.15
C PRO A 58 -5.91 6.06 5.64
N PHE A 59 -7.13 6.26 6.14
CA PHE A 59 -7.35 6.52 7.58
C PHE A 59 -6.95 5.31 8.44
N TRP A 60 -7.24 4.10 7.96
CA TRP A 60 -6.86 2.86 8.64
C TRP A 60 -5.35 2.58 8.52
N SER A 61 -4.75 2.90 7.37
CA SER A 61 -3.30 2.77 7.18
C SER A 61 -2.52 3.71 8.11
N ARG A 62 -3.00 4.94 8.33
CA ARG A 62 -2.39 5.87 9.29
C ARG A 62 -2.43 5.33 10.72
N ALA A 63 -3.53 4.68 11.11
CA ALA A 63 -3.68 4.07 12.43
C ALA A 63 -2.80 2.82 12.65
N GLY A 64 -1.99 2.40 11.68
CA GLY A 64 -1.13 1.22 11.80
C GLY A 64 -1.87 -0.12 11.80
N ILE A 65 -3.20 -0.10 11.60
CA ILE A 65 -4.05 -1.29 11.69
C ILE A 65 -4.15 -1.96 10.33
N LYS A 66 -3.86 -3.27 10.28
CA LYS A 66 -4.07 -4.08 9.07
C LYS A 66 -5.56 -4.16 8.74
N THR A 67 -5.90 -3.85 7.50
CA THR A 67 -7.28 -3.87 6.99
C THR A 67 -7.61 -5.15 6.24
N ILE A 68 -8.90 -5.43 6.10
CA ILE A 68 -9.44 -6.41 5.16
C ILE A 68 -9.21 -5.97 3.70
N THR A 69 -9.38 -6.90 2.75
CA THR A 69 -9.27 -6.59 1.33
C THR A 69 -10.36 -5.63 0.86
N VAL A 70 -10.07 -4.87 -0.21
CA VAL A 70 -11.02 -3.91 -0.82
C VAL A 70 -12.34 -4.59 -1.22
N ILE A 71 -12.28 -5.85 -1.67
CA ILE A 71 -13.46 -6.62 -2.06
C ILE A 71 -14.37 -6.85 -0.84
N HIS A 72 -13.81 -7.34 0.27
CA HIS A 72 -14.59 -7.59 1.50
C HIS A 72 -15.10 -6.30 2.13
N ALA A 73 -14.29 -5.24 2.12
CA ALA A 73 -14.70 -3.90 2.53
C ALA A 73 -15.88 -3.39 1.69
N GLY A 74 -15.82 -3.59 0.37
CA GLY A 74 -16.90 -3.27 -0.56
C GLY A 74 -18.18 -4.06 -0.28
N THR A 75 -18.08 -5.36 0.02
CA THR A 75 -19.24 -6.17 0.43
C THR A 75 -19.86 -5.64 1.72
N LYS A 76 -19.04 -5.23 2.70
CA LYS A 76 -19.52 -4.65 3.96
C LYS A 76 -20.24 -3.33 3.74
N LEU A 77 -19.71 -2.46 2.88
CA LEU A 77 -20.36 -1.22 2.48
C LEU A 77 -21.69 -1.47 1.75
N SER A 78 -21.72 -2.43 0.82
CA SER A 78 -22.95 -2.79 0.11
C SER A 78 -24.06 -3.28 1.05
N LYS A 79 -23.71 -4.01 2.12
CA LYS A 79 -24.68 -4.41 3.16
C LYS A 79 -25.22 -3.20 3.92
N LEU A 80 -24.37 -2.25 4.29
CA LEU A 80 -24.75 -1.01 4.96
C LEU A 80 -25.68 -0.16 4.08
N VAL A 81 -25.33 0.01 2.80
CA VAL A 81 -26.14 0.73 1.81
C VAL A 81 -27.51 0.06 1.63
N LYS A 82 -27.55 -1.28 1.56
CA LYS A 82 -28.82 -2.02 1.47
C LYS A 82 -29.70 -1.77 2.69
N ALA A 83 -29.15 -1.87 3.90
CA ALA A 83 -29.88 -1.62 5.14
C ALA A 83 -30.48 -0.20 5.16
N TYR A 84 -29.69 0.81 4.80
CA TYR A 84 -30.16 2.18 4.71
C TYR A 84 -31.26 2.37 3.64
N ASN A 85 -31.11 1.78 2.45
CA ASN A 85 -32.13 1.85 1.41
C ASN A 85 -33.44 1.17 1.82
N ASP A 86 -33.37 0.05 2.53
CA ASP A 86 -34.55 -0.67 3.02
C ASP A 86 -35.27 0.11 4.13
N LEU A 87 -34.54 0.82 4.99
CA LEU A 87 -35.10 1.80 5.93
C LEU A 87 -35.77 2.96 5.19
N LYS A 88 -35.10 3.52 4.18
CA LYS A 88 -35.63 4.64 3.38
C LYS A 88 -36.94 4.33 2.68
N LYS A 89 -37.14 3.09 2.22
CA LYS A 89 -38.41 2.62 1.65
C LYS A 89 -39.56 2.62 2.66
N ASN A 90 -39.25 2.43 3.94
CA ASN A 90 -40.23 2.31 5.03
C ASN A 90 -40.38 3.60 5.86
N LYS A 91 -39.71 4.69 5.51
CA LYS A 91 -39.71 5.96 6.25
C LYS A 91 -41.09 6.57 6.53
N ASN A 92 -42.06 6.33 5.65
CA ASN A 92 -43.43 6.84 5.78
C ASN A 92 -44.35 5.85 6.54
N LYS A 93 -43.90 4.61 6.78
CA LYS A 93 -44.71 3.59 7.44
C LYS A 93 -44.60 3.76 8.94
N ASP A 94 -45.72 4.03 9.58
CA ASP A 94 -45.77 4.22 11.03
C ASP A 94 -46.04 2.90 11.76
N ARG A 95 -45.03 2.04 11.87
CA ARG A 95 -45.09 0.80 12.65
C ARG A 95 -44.03 0.83 13.75
N PRO A 96 -44.33 0.34 14.97
CA PRO A 96 -43.37 0.31 16.07
C PRO A 96 -42.03 -0.33 15.70
N LYS A 97 -42.07 -1.44 14.95
CA LYS A 97 -40.87 -2.13 14.43
C LYS A 97 -39.97 -1.20 13.62
N HIS A 98 -40.53 -0.40 12.70
CA HIS A 98 -39.73 0.48 11.85
C HIS A 98 -39.12 1.65 12.63
N ARG A 99 -39.80 2.13 13.68
CA ARG A 99 -39.24 3.15 14.57
C ARG A 99 -38.04 2.59 15.35
N MET A 100 -38.16 1.38 15.86
CA MET A 100 -37.06 0.69 16.56
C MET A 100 -35.88 0.44 15.62
N ASP A 101 -36.13 -0.04 14.39
CA ASP A 101 -35.09 -0.25 13.38
C ASP A 101 -34.38 1.08 13.01
N GLU A 102 -35.10 2.20 12.96
CA GLU A 102 -34.54 3.54 12.72
C GLU A 102 -33.64 4.02 13.86
N GLU A 103 -34.06 3.82 15.11
CA GLU A 103 -33.27 4.20 16.29
C GLU A 103 -31.98 3.37 16.40
N ILE A 104 -32.09 2.05 16.20
CA ILE A 104 -30.92 1.15 16.16
C ILE A 104 -29.96 1.60 15.05
N PHE A 105 -30.47 1.85 13.85
CA PHE A 105 -29.62 2.27 12.73
C PHE A 105 -28.97 3.64 12.96
N LYS A 106 -29.66 4.56 13.66
CA LYS A 106 -29.10 5.86 14.03
C LYS A 106 -27.92 5.72 15.00
N GLY A 107 -28.00 4.79 15.96
CA GLY A 107 -26.88 4.42 16.82
C GLY A 107 -25.73 3.81 16.01
N ASP A 108 -26.05 2.82 15.18
CA ASP A 108 -25.09 2.13 14.33
C ASP A 108 -24.30 3.07 13.41
N LEU A 109 -24.92 4.16 12.95
CA LEU A 109 -24.30 5.14 12.06
C LEU A 109 -23.12 5.88 12.69
N GLN A 110 -23.18 6.12 14.01
CA GLN A 110 -22.13 6.82 14.75
C GLN A 110 -20.92 5.93 15.05
N GLU A 111 -21.09 4.61 14.97
CA GLU A 111 -20.01 3.65 15.15
C GLU A 111 -18.97 3.71 14.02
N ILE A 112 -17.77 3.21 14.30
CA ILE A 112 -16.71 3.08 13.30
C ILE A 112 -17.12 2.12 12.18
N PHE A 113 -16.75 2.47 10.94
CA PHE A 113 -16.84 1.54 9.82
C PHE A 113 -15.67 0.54 9.88
N ASN A 114 -15.81 -0.49 10.71
CA ASN A 114 -14.72 -1.41 11.05
C ASN A 114 -14.16 -2.14 9.81
N LEU A 115 -12.94 -1.78 9.39
CA LEU A 115 -12.18 -2.43 8.33
C LEU A 115 -10.98 -3.22 8.84
N ALA A 116 -10.78 -3.32 10.15
CA ALA A 116 -9.70 -4.12 10.71
C ALA A 116 -9.87 -5.59 10.30
N HIS A 117 -8.75 -6.24 9.99
CA HIS A 117 -8.71 -7.68 9.83
C HIS A 117 -9.13 -8.37 11.15
N SER A 118 -9.78 -9.53 11.05
CA SER A 118 -10.32 -10.26 12.23
C SER A 118 -9.24 -10.56 13.27
N SER A 119 -8.02 -10.87 12.81
CA SER A 119 -6.88 -11.15 13.67
C SER A 119 -6.06 -9.91 14.07
N SER A 120 -6.42 -8.69 13.65
CA SER A 120 -5.59 -7.50 13.94
C SER A 120 -5.35 -7.27 15.44
N LEU A 121 -6.30 -7.63 16.31
CA LEU A 121 -6.12 -7.52 17.76
C LEU A 121 -5.27 -8.64 18.38
N GLN A 122 -5.17 -9.79 17.71
CA GLN A 122 -4.53 -11.00 18.26
C GLN A 122 -3.10 -11.18 17.73
N ARG A 123 -2.76 -10.55 16.62
CA ARG A 123 -1.43 -10.71 16.03
C ARG A 123 -0.39 -9.92 16.81
N ALA A 124 0.78 -10.53 16.98
CA ALA A 124 1.93 -9.91 17.62
C ALA A 124 2.61 -8.83 16.75
N ASP A 125 2.31 -8.78 15.44
CA ASP A 125 2.90 -7.80 14.52
C ASP A 125 2.20 -6.44 14.54
N VAL A 126 1.02 -6.34 15.16
CA VAL A 126 0.33 -5.08 15.44
C VAL A 126 0.78 -4.60 16.81
N LYS A 127 1.17 -3.34 16.92
CA LYS A 127 1.63 -2.76 18.18
C LYS A 127 0.49 -2.69 19.18
N ASP A 128 0.81 -2.74 20.46
CA ASP A 128 -0.21 -2.74 21.51
C ASP A 128 -0.91 -1.38 21.62
N GLU A 129 -0.23 -0.27 21.32
CA GLU A 129 -0.84 1.06 21.26
C GLU A 129 -1.89 1.17 20.13
N ASP A 130 -1.62 0.55 18.97
CA ASP A 130 -2.55 0.55 17.83
C ASP A 130 -3.79 -0.33 18.13
N LYS A 131 -3.62 -1.39 18.93
CA LYS A 131 -4.73 -2.24 19.42
C LYS A 131 -5.58 -1.49 20.45
N GLU A 132 -4.95 -0.78 21.37
CA GLU A 132 -5.61 0.04 22.39
C GLU A 132 -6.37 1.19 21.74
N PHE A 133 -5.77 1.86 20.76
CA PHE A 133 -6.46 2.85 19.93
C PHE A 133 -7.72 2.26 19.28
N LEU A 134 -7.64 1.09 18.65
CA LEU A 134 -8.81 0.45 18.06
C LEU A 134 -9.89 0.08 19.10
N ARG A 135 -9.52 -0.29 20.33
CA ARG A 135 -10.47 -0.55 21.42
C ARG A 135 -11.14 0.74 21.87
N SER A 136 -10.36 1.78 22.12
CA SER A 136 -10.88 3.10 22.50
C SER A 136 -11.84 3.67 21.46
N GLN A 137 -11.55 3.53 20.16
CA GLN A 137 -12.44 3.98 19.08
C GLN A 137 -13.76 3.19 18.99
N ARG A 138 -13.80 1.98 19.54
CA ARG A 138 -15.03 1.14 19.61
C ARG A 138 -15.87 1.45 20.84
N GLU A 139 -15.24 1.75 21.96
CA GLU A 139 -15.90 2.07 23.23
C GLU A 139 -16.36 3.53 23.25
N ASP A 140 -15.44 4.46 23.04
CA ASP A 140 -15.72 5.89 22.94
C ASP A 140 -14.91 6.57 21.83
N ARG A 141 -15.60 6.85 20.73
CA ARG A 141 -15.06 7.53 19.55
C ARG A 141 -14.80 9.03 19.79
N GLY A 142 -15.42 9.61 20.81
CA GLY A 142 -15.26 11.03 21.19
C GLY A 142 -13.93 11.32 21.88
N GLU A 143 -13.49 10.43 22.76
CA GLU A 143 -12.31 10.65 23.60
C GLU A 143 -10.99 10.18 22.95
N SER A 144 -11.08 9.35 21.92
CA SER A 144 -9.91 8.75 21.27
C SER A 144 -9.46 9.56 20.05
N SER A 145 -8.19 9.99 20.05
CA SER A 145 -7.56 10.78 18.98
C SER A 145 -6.17 10.22 18.67
N MET A 146 -5.87 10.03 17.38
CA MET A 146 -4.56 9.60 16.87
C MET A 146 -3.38 10.54 17.14
N ALA A 147 -3.61 11.77 17.61
CA ALA A 147 -2.58 12.81 17.71
C ALA A 147 -1.34 12.43 18.55
N GLY A 148 -1.46 11.50 19.50
CA GLY A 148 -0.32 10.99 20.27
C GLY A 148 0.58 10.00 19.51
N ILE A 149 0.05 9.31 18.50
CA ILE A 149 0.73 8.23 17.75
C ILE A 149 1.53 8.79 16.54
N ASP A 150 1.09 9.93 16.00
CA ASP A 150 1.67 10.53 14.78
C ASP A 150 3.14 10.94 14.95
N LEU A 151 3.54 11.47 16.11
CA LEU A 151 4.93 11.92 16.33
C LEU A 151 5.92 10.75 16.38
N VAL A 152 5.52 9.63 16.99
CA VAL A 152 6.35 8.43 17.12
C VAL A 152 6.47 7.71 15.77
N THR A 153 5.37 7.66 15.01
CA THR A 153 5.34 7.03 13.69
C THR A 153 6.11 7.86 12.65
N ALA A 154 5.98 9.19 12.67
CA ALA A 154 6.76 10.08 11.80
C ALA A 154 8.27 9.90 11.99
N LYS A 155 8.76 9.90 13.24
CA LYS A 155 10.18 9.65 13.55
C LYS A 155 10.66 8.26 13.12
N LYS A 156 9.77 7.26 13.13
CA LYS A 156 10.12 5.88 12.74
C LYS A 156 10.15 5.70 11.21
N VAL A 157 9.25 6.36 10.48
CA VAL A 157 9.27 6.41 9.02
C VAL A 157 10.51 7.16 8.52
N GLU A 158 10.85 8.28 9.15
CA GLU A 158 12.08 9.03 8.83
C GLU A 158 13.34 8.17 9.02
N LYS A 159 13.45 7.46 10.16
CA LYS A 159 14.55 6.49 10.38
C LYS A 159 14.58 5.33 9.37
N GLN A 160 13.43 4.87 8.89
CA GLN A 160 13.34 3.81 7.87
C GLN A 160 13.84 4.33 6.51
N VAL A 161 13.46 5.54 6.12
CA VAL A 161 13.93 6.20 4.90
C VAL A 161 15.44 6.46 4.97
N GLU A 162 15.95 6.92 6.11
CA GLU A 162 17.39 7.13 6.33
C GLU A 162 18.19 5.82 6.26
N ARG A 163 17.66 4.73 6.84
CA ARG A 163 18.28 3.39 6.72
C ARG A 163 18.28 2.89 5.28
N GLY A 164 17.17 3.05 4.57
CA GLY A 164 17.05 2.64 3.16
C GLY A 164 18.00 3.41 2.24
N THR A 165 18.11 4.73 2.42
CA THR A 165 19.05 5.57 1.67
C THR A 165 20.51 5.24 2.01
N ARG A 166 20.83 4.98 3.28
CA ARG A 166 22.16 4.52 3.69
C ARG A 166 22.54 3.18 3.07
N LEU A 167 21.64 2.19 3.08
CA LEU A 167 21.88 0.90 2.45
C LEU A 167 22.08 1.02 0.93
N LYS A 168 21.30 1.89 0.27
CA LYS A 168 21.44 2.13 -1.17
C LYS A 168 22.83 2.70 -1.52
N ARG A 169 23.31 3.66 -0.73
CA ARG A 169 24.67 4.23 -0.88
C ARG A 169 25.77 3.20 -0.65
N LEU A 170 25.58 2.24 0.25
CA LEU A 170 26.55 1.17 0.49
C LEU A 170 26.61 0.21 -0.71
N ARG A 171 25.46 -0.19 -1.25
CA ARG A 171 25.40 -1.02 -2.46
C ARG A 171 26.02 -0.32 -3.66
N GLU A 172 25.73 0.96 -3.87
CA GLU A 172 26.34 1.75 -4.96
C GLU A 172 27.87 1.82 -4.84
N ARG A 173 28.42 1.84 -3.62
CA ARG A 173 29.88 1.77 -3.39
C ARG A 173 30.43 0.37 -3.67
N GLU A 174 29.78 -0.67 -3.18
CA GLU A 174 30.18 -2.06 -3.45
C GLU A 174 30.18 -2.35 -4.96
N ASP A 175 29.13 -1.94 -5.68
CA ASP A 175 29.02 -2.08 -7.13
C ASP A 175 30.14 -1.30 -7.85
N SER A 176 30.49 -0.11 -7.37
CA SER A 176 31.59 0.70 -7.91
C SER A 176 32.97 0.07 -7.67
N ASP A 177 33.20 -0.50 -6.48
CA ASP A 177 34.45 -1.16 -6.13
C ASP A 177 34.64 -2.47 -6.91
N ILE A 178 33.57 -3.24 -7.10
CA ILE A 178 33.56 -4.43 -7.94
C ILE A 178 33.92 -4.06 -9.39
N ALA A 179 33.30 -3.02 -9.96
CA ALA A 179 33.59 -2.54 -11.31
C ALA A 179 35.07 -2.14 -11.48
N ARG A 180 35.63 -1.45 -10.49
CA ARG A 180 37.05 -1.02 -10.49
C ARG A 180 38.02 -2.20 -10.39
N LEU A 181 37.66 -3.26 -9.66
CA LEU A 181 38.47 -4.48 -9.58
C LEU A 181 38.42 -5.27 -10.90
N THR A 182 37.26 -5.32 -11.56
CA THR A 182 37.14 -5.96 -12.88
C THR A 182 37.96 -5.25 -13.95
N GLU A 183 37.93 -3.92 -14.02
CA GLU A 183 38.76 -3.14 -14.97
C GLU A 183 40.27 -3.35 -14.75
N LYS A 184 40.70 -3.44 -13.49
CA LYS A 184 42.11 -3.73 -13.15
C LYS A 184 42.52 -5.15 -13.55
N GLY A 185 41.65 -6.14 -13.35
CA GLY A 185 41.90 -7.51 -13.79
C GLY A 185 42.04 -7.63 -15.31
N GLU A 186 41.17 -6.93 -16.05
CA GLU A 186 41.21 -6.91 -17.52
C GLU A 186 42.47 -6.24 -18.07
N THR A 187 42.92 -5.14 -17.46
CA THR A 187 44.16 -4.46 -17.88
C THR A 187 45.41 -5.29 -17.59
N GLN A 188 45.45 -6.01 -16.46
CA GLN A 188 46.52 -6.95 -16.14
C GLN A 188 46.54 -8.14 -17.10
N ALA A 189 45.39 -8.74 -17.40
CA ALA A 189 45.28 -9.85 -18.36
C ALA A 189 45.75 -9.44 -19.77
N LYS A 190 45.40 -8.23 -20.22
CA LYS A 190 45.89 -7.68 -21.51
C LYS A 190 47.41 -7.45 -21.50
N ALA A 191 47.97 -6.96 -20.39
CA ALA A 191 49.42 -6.77 -20.25
C ALA A 191 50.19 -8.10 -20.26
N GLU A 192 49.65 -9.14 -19.60
CA GLU A 192 50.22 -10.50 -19.60
C GLU A 192 50.16 -11.14 -20.99
N GLN A 193 49.02 -11.01 -21.69
CA GLN A 193 48.89 -11.47 -23.07
C GLN A 193 49.89 -10.78 -23.99
N HIS A 194 50.05 -9.46 -23.88
CA HIS A 194 51.02 -8.70 -24.65
C HIS A 194 52.47 -9.13 -24.33
N SER A 195 52.81 -9.31 -23.04
CA SER A 195 54.12 -9.83 -22.62
C SER A 195 54.39 -11.23 -23.19
N SER A 196 53.39 -12.11 -23.20
CA SER A 196 53.51 -13.47 -23.75
C SER A 196 53.71 -13.45 -25.28
N LEU A 197 53.04 -12.54 -25.98
CA LEU A 197 53.21 -12.30 -27.42
C LEU A 197 54.60 -11.76 -27.75
N CYS A 198 55.10 -10.80 -26.97
CA CYS A 198 56.47 -10.28 -27.10
C CYS A 198 57.51 -11.40 -26.87
N ARG A 199 57.34 -12.24 -25.84
CA ARG A 199 58.22 -13.39 -25.58
C ARG A 199 58.21 -14.41 -26.71
N ARG A 200 57.02 -14.77 -27.23
CA ARG A 200 56.88 -15.67 -28.38
C ARG A 200 57.51 -15.10 -29.66
N ARG A 201 57.41 -13.80 -29.88
CA ARG A 201 58.01 -13.11 -31.03
C ARG A 201 59.54 -13.03 -30.92
N HIS A 202 60.07 -12.82 -29.71
CA HIS A 202 61.50 -12.86 -29.43
C HIS A 202 62.08 -14.27 -29.64
N HIS A 203 61.43 -15.32 -29.11
CA HIS A 203 61.84 -16.70 -29.37
C HIS A 203 61.85 -17.06 -30.86
N ARG A 204 60.92 -16.49 -31.65
CA ARG A 204 60.83 -16.72 -33.10
C ARG A 204 61.90 -15.97 -33.92
N LEU A 205 62.56 -14.97 -33.33
CA LEU A 205 63.63 -14.19 -33.96
C LEU A 205 65.03 -14.70 -33.60
N VAL A 206 65.18 -15.33 -32.42
CA VAL A 206 66.45 -15.90 -31.94
C VAL A 206 66.68 -17.34 -32.45
N ASP A 207 65.64 -18.00 -32.98
CA ASP A 207 65.68 -19.40 -33.40
C ASP A 207 65.29 -19.54 -34.90
N PRO A 208 66.26 -19.58 -35.85
CA PRO A 208 65.98 -19.53 -37.29
C PRO A 208 65.38 -20.82 -37.88
N GLU A 209 65.37 -21.94 -37.16
CA GLU A 209 64.99 -23.25 -37.72
C GLU A 209 63.48 -23.43 -37.94
N ALA A 210 62.63 -22.60 -37.33
CA ALA A 210 61.17 -22.75 -37.45
C ALA A 210 60.60 -22.26 -38.81
N ARG A 211 61.38 -21.56 -39.64
CA ARG A 211 60.90 -21.02 -40.94
C ARG A 211 60.90 -22.05 -42.08
N ARG A 212 61.54 -23.21 -41.91
CA ARG A 212 61.76 -24.20 -42.99
C ARG A 212 60.64 -25.24 -43.20
N LYS A 213 59.61 -25.32 -42.36
CA LYS A 213 58.59 -26.39 -42.45
C LYS A 213 57.29 -26.02 -43.17
N ASN A 214 57.11 -24.79 -43.68
CA ASN A 214 55.85 -24.36 -44.32
C ASN A 214 55.92 -24.20 -45.86
N SER A 215 57.01 -24.60 -46.51
CA SER A 215 57.17 -24.50 -47.97
C SER A 215 57.11 -25.84 -48.70
N ASN A 216 56.88 -26.96 -48.02
CA ASN A 216 56.92 -28.30 -48.61
C ASN A 216 55.55 -29.01 -48.53
N SER A 217 54.53 -28.45 -49.18
CA SER A 217 53.25 -29.14 -49.39
C SER A 217 52.61 -28.87 -50.76
N ARG A 218 53.38 -28.37 -51.73
CA ARG A 218 52.95 -28.32 -53.13
C ARG A 218 53.85 -29.26 -53.93
N HIS A 219 53.22 -30.17 -54.67
CA HIS A 219 53.77 -31.15 -55.62
C HIS A 219 53.87 -32.60 -55.10
N ARG A 220 52.75 -33.34 -55.18
CA ARG A 220 52.57 -34.40 -56.21
C ARG A 220 51.21 -35.10 -56.04
N SER A 221 50.37 -34.93 -57.06
CA SER A 221 49.40 -35.92 -57.57
C SER A 221 49.73 -36.09 -59.06
N PRO A 222 49.21 -37.11 -59.76
CA PRO A 222 49.13 -38.53 -59.44
C PRO A 222 50.45 -39.27 -59.77
#